data_AF-A0A2N2WEZ0-F1
#
_entry.id   AF-A0A2N2WEZ0-F1
#
_cell.length_a   1.000
_cell.length_b   1.000
_cell.length_c   1.000
_cell.angle_alpha   90.00
_cell.angle_beta   90.00
_cell.angle_gamma   90.00
#
_symmetry.space_group_name_H-M   'P 1'
#
loop_
_entity.id
_entity.type
_entity.pdbx_description
1 polymer ?
#
loop_
_entity_poly.entity_id
_entity_poly.type
_entity_poly.pdbx_seq_one_letter_code
_entity_poly.pdbx_strand_id
1 'polypeptide(L)'
;MKKIQLFLATLPLLILFSCGSKPENKLITSRIEYDVQVNNYDKMDGWMNNLGAEERKSFIGFLFDELNDKKAVDSMGNTAGNEYAMQIIRSFNPDLDSSLNNAYQLIENEAVIIDKIRFREKWEFNAETYQLVKTVMAVAPIIEKIDSNGSVVGAEPLFWVNCDSTAGDAQFVVLTSNIVTDAIIQNTLDPILAIEPNPKSYFSNVSEAGRIAYFDALLKAATEKKIVAYDYFFNVLPEAELQKLKGYTDTVISYDEENNEVKTLVKNEVTAKEFGRLKFGEKWEYTKAPFTFRKTVMAVNPSIYIFDSYYGVLRGFKPLFWVIFDEDYLKLMQPKNPA
;
A
#
# COMPACT_ATOMS: atom_id res chain seq x y z
N MET A 1 46.35 71.19 11.63
CA MET A 1 46.53 69.72 11.69
C MET A 1 46.18 69.23 13.08
N LYS A 2 45.04 68.56 13.24
CA LYS A 2 44.77 67.53 14.28
C LYS A 2 43.45 66.84 13.92
N LYS A 3 43.52 65.52 13.81
CA LYS A 3 42.48 64.61 13.32
C LYS A 3 41.37 64.47 14.37
N ILE A 4 40.11 64.56 13.95
CA ILE A 4 38.96 64.09 14.75
C ILE A 4 38.59 62.73 14.18
N GLN A 5 38.76 61.68 15.00
CA GLN A 5 38.38 60.31 14.66
C GLN A 5 36.88 60.14 14.86
N LEU A 6 36.17 59.76 13.80
CA LEU A 6 34.77 59.35 13.83
C LEU A 6 34.73 57.86 14.21
N PHE A 7 34.20 57.54 15.39
CA PHE A 7 33.94 56.16 15.81
C PHE A 7 32.70 55.66 15.06
N LEU A 8 32.90 54.77 14.08
CA LEU A 8 31.81 54.08 13.38
C LEU A 8 31.42 52.86 14.23
N ALA A 9 30.25 52.93 14.88
CA ALA A 9 29.67 51.80 15.58
C ALA A 9 29.14 50.79 14.56
N THR A 10 29.87 49.70 14.33
CA THR A 10 29.42 48.56 13.55
C THR A 10 28.48 47.70 14.40
N LEU A 11 27.18 47.79 14.12
CA LEU A 11 26.16 46.89 14.64
C LEU A 11 26.29 45.53 13.90
N PRO A 12 26.59 44.41 14.57
CA PRO A 12 26.62 43.12 13.90
C PRO A 12 25.18 42.69 13.59
N LEU A 13 24.86 42.64 12.30
CA LEU A 13 23.63 42.08 11.76
C LEU A 13 23.66 40.57 12.05
N LEU A 14 22.95 40.14 13.10
CA LEU A 14 22.67 38.74 13.39
C LEU A 14 21.78 38.18 12.28
N ILE A 15 22.42 37.59 11.27
CA ILE A 15 21.75 36.73 10.29
C ILE A 15 21.39 35.45 11.04
N LEU A 16 20.16 35.41 11.56
CA LEU A 16 19.54 34.18 12.02
C LEU A 16 19.39 33.27 10.80
N PHE A 17 20.33 32.34 10.62
CA PHE A 17 20.09 31.13 9.85
C PHE A 17 18.97 30.38 10.56
N SER A 18 17.74 30.61 10.13
CA SER A 18 16.63 29.70 10.38
C SER A 18 17.00 28.39 9.69
N CYS A 19 17.60 27.48 10.47
CA CYS A 19 17.72 26.09 10.12
C CYS A 19 16.27 25.58 10.07
N GLY A 20 15.67 25.63 8.88
CA GLY A 20 14.31 25.16 8.66
C GLY A 20 14.23 23.71 9.08
N SER A 21 13.54 23.42 10.19
CA SER A 21 13.20 22.07 10.57
C SER A 21 12.47 21.44 9.38
N LYS A 22 13.03 20.38 8.79
CA LYS A 22 12.32 19.62 7.76
C LYS A 22 10.96 19.24 8.33
N PRO A 23 9.85 19.45 7.58
CA PRO A 23 8.53 19.09 8.07
C PRO A 23 8.54 17.64 8.51
N GLU A 24 8.17 17.43 9.77
CA GLU A 24 8.18 16.11 10.40
C GLU A 24 7.07 15.25 9.77
N ASN A 25 7.44 14.06 9.30
CA ASN A 25 6.47 13.10 8.81
C ASN A 25 5.60 12.62 9.97
N LYS A 26 4.29 12.49 9.74
CA LYS A 26 3.34 11.95 10.71
C LYS A 26 3.21 10.45 10.54
N LEU A 27 3.30 9.73 11.65
CA LEU A 27 3.14 8.27 11.67
C LEU A 27 1.70 7.87 11.34
N ILE A 28 1.53 6.95 10.38
CA ILE A 28 0.26 6.26 10.11
C ILE A 28 0.26 4.93 10.87
N THR A 29 1.31 4.13 10.66
CA THR A 29 1.52 2.88 11.38
C THR A 29 3.01 2.55 11.45
N SER A 30 3.45 2.05 12.61
CA SER A 30 4.83 1.55 12.78
C SER A 30 5.04 0.17 12.16
N ARG A 31 3.96 -0.58 11.94
CA ARG A 31 3.98 -1.90 11.30
C ARG A 31 2.63 -2.19 10.65
N ILE A 32 2.67 -2.52 9.38
CA ILE A 32 1.59 -3.22 8.67
C ILE A 32 2.19 -4.37 7.87
N GLU A 33 1.49 -5.49 7.82
CA GLU A 33 1.79 -6.61 6.92
C GLU A 33 0.61 -6.87 6.00
N TYR A 34 0.84 -6.88 4.69
CA TYR A 34 -0.23 -7.10 3.72
C TYR A 34 0.34 -7.76 2.46
N ASP A 35 -0.53 -8.54 1.81
CA ASP A 35 -0.19 -9.28 0.60
C ASP A 35 -0.45 -8.40 -0.63
N VAL A 36 0.55 -8.30 -1.50
CA VAL A 36 0.44 -7.62 -2.77
C VAL A 36 0.49 -8.64 -3.89
N GLN A 37 -0.53 -8.62 -4.75
CA GLN A 37 -0.53 -9.41 -5.96
C GLN A 37 0.47 -8.83 -6.97
N VAL A 38 1.33 -9.71 -7.50
CA VAL A 38 2.42 -9.41 -8.45
C VAL A 38 2.29 -10.18 -9.76
N ASN A 39 1.24 -10.99 -9.91
CA ASN A 39 0.81 -11.57 -11.17
C ASN A 39 -0.71 -11.51 -11.24
N ASN A 40 -1.24 -10.78 -12.21
CA ASN A 40 -2.69 -10.65 -12.41
C ASN A 40 -3.26 -11.68 -13.40
N TYR A 41 -2.42 -12.54 -13.98
CA TYR A 41 -2.78 -13.55 -14.99
C TYR A 41 -3.53 -12.97 -16.19
N ASP A 42 -3.12 -11.77 -16.63
CA ASP A 42 -3.73 -11.02 -17.73
C ASP A 42 -5.22 -10.70 -17.52
N LYS A 43 -5.70 -10.76 -16.28
CA LYS A 43 -7.10 -10.41 -15.92
C LYS A 43 -7.34 -8.91 -15.79
N MET A 44 -6.27 -8.12 -15.74
CA MET A 44 -6.30 -6.66 -15.62
C MET A 44 -5.19 -6.05 -16.49
N ASP A 45 -5.16 -4.72 -16.61
CA ASP A 45 -4.07 -4.03 -17.29
C ASP A 45 -2.70 -4.43 -16.71
N GLY A 46 -1.68 -4.51 -17.56
CA GLY A 46 -0.37 -5.05 -17.19
C GLY A 46 0.39 -4.29 -16.09
N TRP A 47 -0.09 -3.11 -15.69
CA TRP A 47 0.43 -2.31 -14.58
C TRP A 47 -0.42 -2.44 -13.30
N MET A 48 -1.59 -3.08 -13.32
CA MET A 48 -2.41 -3.32 -12.13
C MET A 48 -2.05 -4.68 -11.50
N ASN A 49 -1.52 -4.66 -10.27
CA ASN A 49 -1.22 -5.86 -9.50
C ASN A 49 -0.36 -6.88 -10.27
N ASN A 50 0.59 -6.37 -11.06
CA ASN A 50 1.36 -7.17 -11.99
C ASN A 50 2.79 -6.65 -12.15
N LEU A 51 3.75 -7.55 -11.97
CA LEU A 51 5.13 -7.37 -12.38
C LEU A 51 5.36 -8.11 -13.70
N GLY A 52 6.28 -7.63 -14.52
CA GLY A 52 6.74 -8.37 -15.69
C GLY A 52 7.27 -9.75 -15.29
N ALA A 53 7.11 -10.74 -16.17
CA ALA A 53 7.39 -12.14 -15.84
C ALA A 53 8.86 -12.36 -15.46
N GLU A 54 9.79 -11.77 -16.22
CA GLU A 54 11.23 -11.86 -15.97
C GLU A 54 11.64 -11.14 -14.68
N GLU A 55 11.09 -9.93 -14.46
CA GLU A 55 11.31 -9.15 -13.24
C GLU A 55 10.84 -9.90 -12.00
N ARG A 56 9.65 -10.50 -12.07
CA ARG A 56 9.08 -11.32 -11.00
C ARG A 56 9.93 -12.56 -10.75
N LYS A 57 10.30 -13.32 -11.79
CA LYS A 57 11.14 -14.53 -11.66
C LYS A 57 12.50 -14.20 -11.04
N SER A 58 13.15 -13.13 -11.52
CA SER A 58 14.42 -12.64 -11.00
C SER A 58 14.33 -12.23 -9.53
N PHE A 59 13.28 -11.49 -9.15
CA PHE A 59 13.13 -11.05 -7.76
C PHE A 59 12.81 -12.21 -6.82
N ILE A 60 11.92 -13.13 -7.21
CA ILE A 60 11.65 -14.33 -6.41
C ILE A 60 12.91 -15.19 -6.28
N GLY A 61 13.66 -15.40 -7.37
CA GLY A 61 14.94 -16.12 -7.33
C GLY A 61 15.92 -15.51 -6.33
N PHE A 62 16.07 -14.18 -6.35
CA PHE A 62 16.87 -13.48 -5.36
C PHE A 62 16.43 -13.75 -3.90
N LEU A 63 15.13 -13.78 -3.61
CA LEU A 63 14.65 -14.11 -2.26
C LEU A 63 15.03 -15.55 -1.86
N PHE A 64 15.00 -16.49 -2.79
CA PHE A 64 15.44 -17.88 -2.54
C PHE A 64 16.96 -18.02 -2.43
N ASP A 65 17.73 -17.19 -3.12
CA ASP A 65 19.18 -17.10 -2.90
C ASP A 65 19.46 -16.66 -1.45
N GLU A 66 18.74 -15.65 -0.95
CA GLU A 66 18.86 -15.19 0.45
C GLU A 66 18.43 -16.27 1.46
N LEU A 67 17.45 -17.11 1.11
CA LEU A 67 17.09 -18.30 1.91
C LEU A 67 18.24 -19.31 1.96
N ASN A 68 18.83 -19.63 0.80
CA ASN A 68 19.93 -20.59 0.71
C ASN A 68 21.20 -20.08 1.41
N ASP A 69 21.42 -18.76 1.40
CA ASP A 69 22.49 -18.06 2.11
C ASP A 69 22.26 -17.92 3.62
N LYS A 70 21.15 -18.46 4.16
CA LYS A 70 20.76 -18.38 5.59
C LYS A 70 20.53 -16.95 6.09
N LYS A 71 20.11 -16.04 5.20
CA LYS A 71 19.76 -14.65 5.54
C LYS A 71 18.25 -14.46 5.72
N ALA A 72 17.44 -15.44 5.30
CA ALA A 72 16.01 -15.46 5.56
C ALA A 72 15.67 -15.95 6.97
N VAL A 73 14.48 -15.57 7.46
CA VAL A 73 13.96 -15.96 8.77
C VAL A 73 12.50 -16.44 8.71
N ASP A 74 12.08 -17.21 9.71
CA ASP A 74 10.69 -17.60 9.93
C ASP A 74 9.87 -16.45 10.55
N SER A 75 8.60 -16.71 10.88
CA SER A 75 7.71 -15.73 11.52
C SER A 75 8.12 -15.34 12.96
N MET A 76 8.96 -16.15 13.60
CA MET A 76 9.52 -15.92 14.94
C MET A 76 10.88 -15.22 14.89
N GLY A 77 11.49 -15.07 13.71
CA GLY A 77 12.80 -14.48 13.50
C GLY A 77 13.96 -15.47 13.57
N ASN A 78 13.71 -16.78 13.62
CA ASN A 78 14.77 -17.77 13.53
C ASN A 78 15.21 -17.94 12.08
N THR A 79 16.48 -18.24 11.84
CA THR A 79 16.98 -18.51 10.49
C THR A 79 16.15 -19.60 9.80
N ALA A 80 15.61 -19.27 8.63
CA ALA A 80 14.89 -20.19 7.77
C ALA A 80 15.85 -20.75 6.71
N GLY A 81 15.56 -21.96 6.26
CA GLY A 81 16.25 -22.61 5.15
C GLY A 81 15.27 -23.35 4.25
N ASN A 82 15.80 -24.03 3.23
CA ASN A 82 14.98 -24.74 2.25
C ASN A 82 14.00 -25.74 2.89
N GLU A 83 14.44 -26.48 3.91
CA GLU A 83 13.59 -27.44 4.65
C GLU A 83 12.35 -26.79 5.26
N TYR A 84 12.49 -25.58 5.83
CA TYR A 84 11.37 -24.83 6.41
C TYR A 84 10.37 -24.42 5.33
N ALA A 85 10.85 -23.84 4.23
CA ALA A 85 9.99 -23.47 3.10
C ALA A 85 9.28 -24.70 2.50
N MET A 86 9.97 -25.83 2.37
CA MET A 86 9.39 -27.09 1.88
C MET A 86 8.30 -27.64 2.79
N GLN A 87 8.43 -27.49 4.12
CA GLN A 87 7.38 -27.91 5.06
C GLN A 87 6.08 -27.12 4.83
N ILE A 88 6.18 -25.81 4.63
CA ILE A 88 5.01 -24.96 4.32
C ILE A 88 4.43 -25.31 2.96
N ILE A 89 5.27 -25.45 1.92
CA ILE A 89 4.80 -25.83 0.58
C ILE A 89 4.00 -27.13 0.62
N ARG A 90 4.49 -28.15 1.34
CA ARG A 90 3.85 -29.45 1.47
C ARG A 90 2.58 -29.43 2.32
N SER A 91 2.47 -28.54 3.32
CA SER A 91 1.22 -28.39 4.08
C SER A 91 0.11 -27.77 3.25
N PHE A 92 0.47 -26.96 2.25
CA PHE A 92 -0.45 -26.38 1.27
C PHE A 92 -0.71 -27.30 0.06
N ASN A 93 0.24 -28.19 -0.28
CA ASN A 93 0.20 -29.10 -1.42
C ASN A 93 0.57 -30.53 -0.99
N PRO A 94 -0.32 -31.26 -0.31
CA PRO A 94 -0.01 -32.58 0.26
C PRO A 94 0.26 -33.66 -0.80
N ASP A 95 -0.23 -33.48 -2.02
CA ASP A 95 -0.06 -34.41 -3.14
C ASP A 95 1.26 -34.22 -3.92
N LEU A 96 2.07 -33.23 -3.52
CA LEU A 96 3.35 -32.97 -4.17
C LEU A 96 4.32 -34.14 -3.99
N ASP A 97 5.04 -34.51 -5.05
CA ASP A 97 6.03 -35.59 -5.00
C ASP A 97 7.08 -35.34 -3.91
N SER A 98 7.12 -36.26 -2.94
CA SER A 98 8.04 -36.24 -1.81
C SER A 98 9.53 -36.28 -2.21
N SER A 99 9.84 -36.74 -3.42
CA SER A 99 11.20 -36.74 -3.97
C SER A 99 11.73 -35.32 -4.24
N LEU A 100 10.84 -34.36 -4.46
CA LEU A 100 11.18 -32.96 -4.67
C LEU A 100 11.48 -32.30 -3.33
N ASN A 101 12.70 -31.78 -3.19
CA ASN A 101 13.24 -31.29 -1.93
C ASN A 101 13.86 -29.88 -2.03
N ASN A 102 13.62 -29.18 -3.14
CA ASN A 102 14.10 -27.82 -3.33
C ASN A 102 12.93 -26.89 -3.65
N ALA A 103 12.63 -26.00 -2.70
CA ALA A 103 11.51 -25.07 -2.82
C ALA A 103 11.57 -24.17 -4.06
N TYR A 104 12.76 -23.67 -4.44
CA TYR A 104 12.87 -22.79 -5.62
C TYR A 104 12.69 -23.55 -6.94
N GLN A 105 13.17 -24.79 -7.03
CA GLN A 105 12.98 -25.61 -8.25
C GLN A 105 11.50 -25.90 -8.51
N LEU A 106 10.68 -26.07 -7.47
CA LEU A 106 9.23 -26.23 -7.61
C LEU A 106 8.59 -24.98 -8.22
N ILE A 107 9.08 -23.81 -7.84
CA ILE A 107 8.58 -22.53 -8.33
C ILE A 107 9.06 -22.28 -9.76
N GLU A 108 10.33 -22.55 -10.03
CA GLU A 108 10.91 -22.40 -11.37
C GLU A 108 10.26 -23.32 -12.41
N ASN A 109 9.90 -24.54 -12.02
CA ASN A 109 9.20 -25.50 -12.88
C ASN A 109 7.66 -25.31 -12.87
N GLU A 110 7.17 -24.23 -12.27
CA GLU A 110 5.73 -23.90 -12.18
C GLU A 110 4.86 -24.95 -11.47
N ALA A 111 5.47 -25.87 -10.71
CA ALA A 111 4.75 -26.82 -9.86
C ALA A 111 4.11 -26.13 -8.64
N VAL A 112 4.67 -24.98 -8.24
CA VAL A 112 4.13 -24.08 -7.21
C VAL A 112 4.19 -22.66 -7.73
N ILE A 113 3.11 -21.90 -7.58
CA ILE A 113 3.03 -20.53 -8.07
C ILE A 113 3.17 -19.56 -6.90
N ILE A 114 4.01 -18.55 -7.06
CA ILE A 114 4.12 -17.39 -6.16
C ILE A 114 3.64 -16.16 -6.93
N ASP A 115 2.39 -15.78 -6.72
CA ASP A 115 1.75 -14.62 -7.34
C ASP A 115 1.52 -13.46 -6.36
N LYS A 116 1.87 -13.66 -5.09
CA LYS A 116 1.79 -12.65 -4.04
C LYS A 116 3.08 -12.52 -3.27
N ILE A 117 3.34 -11.30 -2.85
CA ILE A 117 4.45 -10.92 -1.99
C ILE A 117 3.89 -10.18 -0.79
N ARG A 118 4.22 -10.65 0.41
CA ARG A 118 3.89 -9.95 1.66
C ARG A 118 4.97 -8.95 1.98
N PHE A 119 4.55 -7.73 2.27
CA PHE A 119 5.44 -6.68 2.73
C PHE A 119 5.17 -6.39 4.19
N ARG A 120 6.25 -6.27 4.97
CA ARG A 120 6.22 -5.69 6.31
C ARG A 120 6.73 -4.27 6.22
N GLU A 121 5.89 -3.30 6.55
CA GLU A 121 6.17 -1.89 6.28
C GLU A 121 5.83 -0.98 7.46
N LYS A 122 6.53 0.15 7.56
CA LYS A 122 6.13 1.33 8.33
C LYS A 122 5.61 2.37 7.36
N TRP A 123 4.47 3.00 7.67
CA TRP A 123 3.90 4.07 6.87
C TRP A 123 3.83 5.38 7.63
N GLU A 124 4.21 6.44 6.93
CA GLU A 124 4.17 7.82 7.39
C GLU A 124 3.61 8.69 6.27
N PHE A 125 3.26 9.93 6.55
CA PHE A 125 2.98 10.90 5.51
C PHE A 125 3.55 12.27 5.83
N ASN A 126 3.93 12.99 4.78
CA ASN A 126 4.35 14.37 4.91
C ASN A 126 3.12 15.27 5.13
N ALA A 127 3.10 16.05 6.20
CA ALA A 127 1.92 16.83 6.58
C ALA A 127 1.64 18.04 5.66
N GLU A 128 2.60 18.45 4.83
CA GLU A 128 2.46 19.58 3.91
C GLU A 128 2.02 19.12 2.52
N THR A 129 2.62 18.03 2.02
CA THR A 129 2.37 17.49 0.67
C THR A 129 1.37 16.34 0.65
N TYR A 130 1.04 15.78 1.82
CA TYR A 130 0.18 14.61 1.99
C TYR A 130 0.72 13.31 1.36
N GLN A 131 1.96 13.34 0.85
CA GLN A 131 2.60 12.18 0.27
C GLN A 131 2.86 11.11 1.33
N LEU A 132 2.37 9.90 1.06
CA LEU A 132 2.63 8.73 1.90
C LEU A 132 4.03 8.20 1.61
N VAL A 133 4.78 7.93 2.68
CA VAL A 133 6.13 7.38 2.64
C VAL A 133 6.09 5.97 3.25
N LYS A 134 6.65 5.00 2.52
CA LYS A 134 6.75 3.60 2.97
C LYS A 134 8.20 3.27 3.29
N THR A 135 8.43 2.71 4.46
CA THR A 135 9.70 2.04 4.80
C THR A 135 9.45 0.54 4.78
N VAL A 136 10.04 -0.16 3.81
CA VAL A 136 9.96 -1.62 3.74
C VAL A 136 10.97 -2.23 4.70
N MET A 137 10.48 -3.02 5.64
CA MET A 137 11.27 -3.65 6.69
C MET A 137 11.59 -5.12 6.36
N ALA A 138 10.69 -5.81 5.68
CA ALA A 138 10.90 -7.17 5.22
C ALA A 138 9.96 -7.52 4.06
N VAL A 139 10.37 -8.51 3.26
CA VAL A 139 9.63 -9.03 2.11
C VAL A 139 9.54 -10.55 2.22
N ALA A 140 8.40 -11.13 1.89
CA ALA A 140 8.18 -12.57 1.93
C ALA A 140 7.40 -13.07 0.69
N PRO A 141 7.85 -14.14 0.01
CA PRO A 141 7.03 -14.82 -0.98
C PRO A 141 5.88 -15.57 -0.28
N ILE A 142 4.69 -15.51 -0.86
CA ILE A 142 3.47 -16.08 -0.28
C ILE A 142 3.02 -17.30 -1.07
N ILE A 143 2.62 -18.34 -0.35
CA ILE A 143 1.86 -19.45 -0.91
C ILE A 143 0.41 -19.37 -0.45
N GLU A 144 -0.51 -19.69 -1.34
CA GLU A 144 -1.95 -19.68 -1.08
C GLU A 144 -2.54 -21.09 -1.13
N LYS A 145 -3.52 -21.34 -0.26
CA LYS A 145 -4.33 -22.54 -0.26
C LYS A 145 -5.62 -22.21 -0.97
N ILE A 146 -5.89 -22.91 -2.06
CA ILE A 146 -7.09 -22.73 -2.87
C ILE A 146 -8.01 -23.93 -2.61
N ASP A 147 -9.28 -23.66 -2.30
CA ASP A 147 -10.28 -24.72 -2.14
C ASP A 147 -10.77 -25.27 -3.48
N SER A 148 -11.65 -26.28 -3.44
CA SER A 148 -12.22 -26.89 -4.64
C SER A 148 -13.05 -25.93 -5.51
N ASN A 149 -13.46 -24.78 -4.96
CA ASN A 149 -14.24 -23.77 -5.66
C ASN A 149 -13.36 -22.66 -6.26
N GLY A 150 -12.03 -22.76 -6.12
CA GLY A 150 -11.10 -21.74 -6.59
C GLY A 150 -10.95 -20.54 -5.64
N SER A 151 -11.47 -20.63 -4.41
CA SER A 151 -11.36 -19.56 -3.42
C SER A 151 -10.10 -19.72 -2.58
N VAL A 152 -9.43 -18.62 -2.28
CA VAL A 152 -8.30 -18.62 -1.34
C VAL A 152 -8.83 -18.77 0.08
N VAL A 153 -8.40 -19.83 0.77
CA VAL A 153 -8.83 -20.19 2.13
C VAL A 153 -7.66 -20.22 3.13
N GLY A 154 -6.49 -19.74 2.71
CA GLY A 154 -5.31 -19.59 3.56
C GLY A 154 -4.15 -19.03 2.75
N ALA A 155 -3.26 -18.28 3.41
CA ALA A 155 -2.06 -17.74 2.80
C ALA A 155 -0.93 -17.64 3.84
N GLU A 156 0.24 -18.17 3.53
CA GLU A 156 1.37 -18.21 4.46
C GLU A 156 2.67 -17.70 3.80
N PRO A 157 3.46 -16.84 4.48
CA PRO A 157 4.79 -16.50 4.03
C PRO A 157 5.71 -17.72 4.12
N LEU A 158 6.40 -18.06 3.03
CA LEU A 158 7.36 -19.18 3.04
C LEU A 158 8.56 -18.88 3.96
N PHE A 159 8.98 -17.62 4.00
CA PHE A 159 10.05 -17.07 4.85
C PHE A 159 10.09 -15.55 4.65
N TRP A 160 10.81 -14.83 5.51
CA TRP A 160 11.02 -13.39 5.43
C TRP A 160 12.48 -13.07 5.12
N VAL A 161 12.73 -12.13 4.21
CA VAL A 161 14.04 -11.50 4.02
C VAL A 161 13.97 -10.07 4.57
N ASN A 162 14.78 -9.77 5.58
CA ASN A 162 14.78 -8.46 6.23
C ASN A 162 15.52 -7.43 5.38
N CYS A 163 14.93 -6.26 5.20
CA CYS A 163 15.57 -5.13 4.54
C CYS A 163 16.51 -4.41 5.51
N ASP A 164 17.68 -4.04 5.00
CA ASP A 164 18.58 -3.10 5.64
C ASP A 164 18.09 -1.68 5.34
N SER A 165 18.00 -0.85 6.40
CA SER A 165 17.59 0.55 6.30
C SER A 165 18.75 1.49 6.00
N THR A 166 19.99 0.98 5.88
CA THR A 166 21.22 1.75 5.77
C THR A 166 21.87 1.72 4.39
N ALA A 167 21.16 1.30 3.34
CA ALA A 167 21.65 1.39 1.97
C ALA A 167 21.86 2.85 1.56
N GLY A 168 23.10 3.32 1.68
CA GLY A 168 23.58 4.60 1.16
C GLY A 168 23.58 4.61 -0.37
N ASP A 169 24.77 4.67 -0.99
CA ASP A 169 24.94 4.83 -2.44
C ASP A 169 24.84 3.50 -3.24
N ALA A 170 24.12 2.51 -2.73
CA ALA A 170 23.98 1.21 -3.39
C ALA A 170 23.24 1.35 -4.74
N GLN A 171 23.69 0.60 -5.76
CA GLN A 171 23.06 0.61 -7.08
C GLN A 171 21.72 -0.12 -7.03
N PHE A 172 20.64 0.62 -7.21
CA PHE A 172 19.29 0.08 -7.27
C PHE A 172 19.00 -0.58 -8.62
N VAL A 173 18.42 -1.77 -8.55
CA VAL A 173 17.75 -2.44 -9.67
C VAL A 173 16.30 -1.96 -9.69
N VAL A 174 15.85 -1.41 -10.81
CA VAL A 174 14.43 -1.07 -11.00
C VAL A 174 13.67 -2.36 -11.25
N LEU A 175 12.80 -2.73 -10.31
CA LEU A 175 11.94 -3.89 -10.44
C LEU A 175 10.69 -3.57 -11.28
N THR A 176 10.13 -2.37 -11.07
CA THR A 176 9.13 -1.79 -11.96
C THR A 176 9.12 -0.27 -11.82
N SER A 177 8.95 0.43 -12.94
CA SER A 177 8.76 1.88 -12.96
C SER A 177 7.32 2.30 -12.71
N ASN A 178 6.36 1.38 -12.84
CA ASN A 178 4.94 1.63 -12.65
C ASN A 178 4.22 0.34 -12.27
N ILE A 179 3.64 0.32 -11.07
CA ILE A 179 2.64 -0.67 -10.66
C ILE A 179 1.57 0.02 -9.82
N VAL A 180 0.31 -0.35 -10.04
CA VAL A 180 -0.78 -0.04 -9.12
C VAL A 180 -1.05 -1.23 -8.23
N THR A 181 -0.82 -1.04 -6.94
CA THR A 181 -1.03 -2.05 -5.90
C THR A 181 -2.09 -1.57 -4.92
N ASP A 182 -2.60 -2.46 -4.09
CA ASP A 182 -3.54 -2.07 -3.05
C ASP A 182 -3.37 -2.83 -1.74
N ALA A 183 -3.77 -2.17 -0.66
CA ALA A 183 -3.76 -2.71 0.68
C ALA A 183 -5.15 -2.53 1.30
N ILE A 184 -5.72 -3.63 1.79
CA ILE A 184 -6.81 -3.58 2.76
C ILE A 184 -6.19 -3.24 4.12
N ILE A 185 -6.77 -2.25 4.80
CA ILE A 185 -6.23 -1.67 6.04
C ILE A 185 -7.16 -1.82 7.24
N GLN A 186 -8.15 -2.70 7.09
CA GLN A 186 -9.03 -3.16 8.17
C GLN A 186 -9.13 -4.68 8.10
N ASN A 187 -8.57 -5.34 9.10
CA ASN A 187 -8.48 -6.81 9.15
C ASN A 187 -9.74 -7.49 9.69
N THR A 188 -10.75 -6.71 10.05
CA THR A 188 -12.07 -7.19 10.44
C THR A 188 -13.01 -7.41 9.25
N LEU A 189 -12.53 -7.17 8.02
CA LEU A 189 -13.31 -7.36 6.81
C LEU A 189 -13.26 -8.83 6.35
N ASP A 190 -14.39 -9.35 5.86
CA ASP A 190 -14.55 -10.76 5.44
C ASP A 190 -13.43 -11.29 4.53
N PRO A 191 -12.92 -10.54 3.52
CA PRO A 191 -11.83 -11.05 2.67
C PRO A 191 -10.54 -11.34 3.44
N ILE A 192 -10.29 -10.64 4.54
CA ILE A 192 -9.14 -10.90 5.41
C ILE A 192 -9.44 -12.06 6.35
N LEU A 193 -10.61 -12.07 6.98
CA LEU A 193 -11.02 -13.14 7.91
C LEU A 193 -11.15 -14.51 7.24
N ALA A 194 -11.45 -14.55 5.94
CA ALA A 194 -11.47 -15.78 5.15
C ALA A 194 -10.07 -16.40 4.98
N ILE A 195 -9.02 -15.59 5.00
CA ILE A 195 -7.63 -16.02 4.81
C ILE A 195 -6.94 -16.24 6.17
N GLU A 196 -7.19 -15.33 7.12
CA GLU A 196 -6.63 -15.34 8.46
C GLU A 196 -7.76 -15.03 9.47
N PRO A 197 -8.37 -16.06 10.07
CA PRO A 197 -9.51 -15.88 10.99
C PRO A 197 -9.16 -15.13 12.27
N ASN A 198 -7.90 -15.13 12.69
CA ASN A 198 -7.44 -14.45 13.90
C ASN A 198 -6.28 -13.49 13.60
N PRO A 199 -6.53 -12.44 12.78
CA PRO A 199 -5.45 -11.63 12.26
C PRO A 199 -4.78 -10.83 13.37
N LYS A 200 -3.45 -10.82 13.33
CA LYS A 200 -2.68 -9.94 14.22
C LYS A 200 -3.06 -8.49 13.95
N SER A 201 -2.92 -7.63 14.96
CA SER A 201 -3.29 -6.21 14.88
C SER A 201 -2.52 -5.42 13.82
N TYR A 202 -1.42 -5.95 13.29
CA TYR A 202 -0.65 -5.36 12.20
C TYR A 202 -0.93 -5.99 10.83
N PHE A 203 -1.57 -7.17 10.77
CA PHE A 203 -1.87 -7.81 9.49
C PHE A 203 -3.08 -7.14 8.87
N SER A 204 -2.94 -6.57 7.66
CA SER A 204 -3.95 -5.83 6.90
C SER A 204 -4.73 -4.82 7.74
N ASN A 205 -4.04 -4.13 8.66
CA ASN A 205 -4.67 -3.22 9.60
C ASN A 205 -3.80 -2.00 9.90
N VAL A 206 -4.42 -0.82 9.78
CA VAL A 206 -3.93 0.45 10.32
C VAL A 206 -4.82 0.82 11.50
N SER A 207 -4.26 1.31 12.60
CA SER A 207 -5.07 1.72 13.76
C SER A 207 -6.09 2.80 13.40
N GLU A 208 -7.18 2.90 14.16
CA GLU A 208 -8.18 3.95 13.94
C GLU A 208 -7.56 5.35 13.96
N ALA A 209 -6.66 5.62 14.90
CA ALA A 209 -5.93 6.89 14.97
C ALA A 209 -5.09 7.16 13.71
N GLY A 210 -4.39 6.15 13.18
CA GLY A 210 -3.62 6.27 11.94
C GLY A 210 -4.50 6.51 10.72
N ARG A 211 -5.65 5.81 10.63
CA ARG A 211 -6.63 6.00 9.57
C ARG A 211 -7.22 7.41 9.60
N ILE A 212 -7.68 7.87 10.76
CA ILE A 212 -8.19 9.23 10.98
C ILE A 212 -7.12 10.27 10.58
N ALA A 213 -5.91 10.12 11.11
CA ALA A 213 -4.85 11.10 10.89
C ALA A 213 -4.52 11.30 9.40
N TYR A 214 -4.45 10.21 8.62
CA TYR A 214 -4.13 10.29 7.20
C TYR A 214 -5.34 10.59 6.33
N PHE A 215 -6.43 9.85 6.49
CA PHE A 215 -7.60 9.95 5.61
C PHE A 215 -8.28 11.31 5.74
N ASP A 216 -8.51 11.80 6.96
CA ASP A 216 -9.15 13.10 7.15
C ASP A 216 -8.27 14.23 6.64
N ALA A 217 -6.95 14.12 6.82
CA ALA A 217 -6.00 15.10 6.28
C ALA A 217 -6.06 15.15 4.74
N LEU A 218 -6.08 13.98 4.09
CA LEU A 218 -6.15 13.86 2.64
C LEU A 218 -7.49 14.38 2.08
N LEU A 219 -8.61 13.98 2.72
CA LEU A 219 -9.96 14.40 2.34
C LEU A 219 -10.13 15.92 2.50
N LYS A 220 -9.67 16.48 3.62
CA LYS A 220 -9.68 17.92 3.87
C LYS A 220 -8.82 18.66 2.85
N ALA A 221 -7.62 18.17 2.56
CA ALA A 221 -6.74 18.79 1.57
C ALA A 221 -7.36 18.83 0.17
N ALA A 222 -7.97 17.73 -0.27
CA ALA A 222 -8.65 17.65 -1.56
C ALA A 222 -9.86 18.60 -1.62
N THR A 223 -10.70 18.57 -0.59
CA THR A 223 -11.95 19.34 -0.54
C THR A 223 -11.74 20.85 -0.29
N GLU A 224 -10.60 21.24 0.30
CA GLU A 224 -10.12 22.63 0.41
C GLU A 224 -9.24 23.05 -0.78
N LYS A 225 -9.05 22.18 -1.79
CA LYS A 225 -8.22 22.42 -2.99
C LYS A 225 -6.75 22.74 -2.71
N LYS A 226 -6.22 22.23 -1.59
CA LYS A 226 -4.77 22.26 -1.29
C LYS A 226 -4.00 21.26 -2.13
N ILE A 227 -4.66 20.21 -2.57
CA ILE A 227 -4.16 19.22 -3.53
C ILE A 227 -5.18 19.05 -4.64
N VAL A 228 -4.72 18.63 -5.81
CA VAL A 228 -5.60 18.28 -6.94
C VAL A 228 -6.05 16.84 -6.77
N ALA A 229 -7.36 16.63 -6.75
CA ALA A 229 -7.97 15.31 -6.78
C ALA A 229 -8.33 14.94 -8.22
N TYR A 230 -8.12 13.68 -8.58
CA TYR A 230 -8.44 13.15 -9.90
C TYR A 230 -9.46 12.02 -9.81
N ASP A 231 -10.28 11.85 -10.84
CA ASP A 231 -11.17 10.71 -10.98
C ASP A 231 -10.40 9.41 -11.28
N TYR A 232 -11.12 8.29 -11.42
CA TYR A 232 -10.53 6.99 -11.73
C TYR A 232 -9.67 6.96 -13.01
N PHE A 233 -9.96 7.84 -13.96
CA PHE A 233 -9.31 7.95 -15.27
C PHE A 233 -8.27 9.08 -15.31
N PHE A 234 -7.85 9.59 -14.14
CA PHE A 234 -6.84 10.64 -14.00
C PHE A 234 -7.24 11.99 -14.62
N ASN A 235 -8.54 12.26 -14.75
CA ASN A 235 -9.06 13.59 -15.05
C ASN A 235 -9.26 14.36 -13.75
N VAL A 236 -9.10 15.69 -13.77
CA VAL A 236 -9.36 16.52 -12.58
C VAL A 236 -10.81 16.31 -12.11
N LEU A 237 -10.98 16.01 -10.82
CA LEU A 237 -12.28 15.73 -10.24
C LEU A 237 -13.15 17.01 -10.25
N PRO A 238 -14.37 16.98 -10.81
CA PRO A 238 -15.23 18.16 -10.84
C PRO A 238 -15.61 18.65 -9.44
N GLU A 239 -15.88 19.96 -9.32
CA GLU A 239 -16.27 20.59 -8.05
C GLU A 239 -17.48 19.91 -7.39
N ALA A 240 -18.49 19.53 -8.18
CA ALA A 240 -19.68 18.88 -7.66
C ALA A 240 -19.37 17.52 -7.00
N GLU A 241 -18.41 16.77 -7.53
CA GLU A 241 -17.96 15.50 -6.93
C GLU A 241 -17.10 15.74 -5.69
N LEU A 242 -16.22 16.76 -5.71
CA LEU A 242 -15.48 17.18 -4.51
C LEU A 242 -16.40 17.59 -3.35
N GLN A 243 -17.54 18.23 -3.63
CA GLN A 243 -18.49 18.61 -2.58
C GLN A 243 -19.18 17.39 -1.97
N LYS A 244 -19.48 16.34 -2.76
CA LYS A 244 -20.03 15.08 -2.23
C LYS A 244 -19.10 14.40 -1.22
N LEU A 245 -17.79 14.62 -1.33
CA LEU A 245 -16.80 14.10 -0.38
C LEU A 245 -16.87 14.78 1.00
N LYS A 246 -17.38 16.01 1.09
CA LYS A 246 -17.66 16.69 2.37
C LYS A 246 -18.93 16.17 3.06
N GLY A 247 -19.63 15.27 2.37
CA GLY A 247 -20.94 14.78 2.73
C GLY A 247 -22.07 15.49 1.99
N TYR A 248 -23.19 14.80 1.88
CA TYR A 248 -24.41 15.31 1.26
C TYR A 248 -25.61 14.79 2.02
N THR A 249 -26.68 15.57 2.02
CA THR A 249 -27.97 15.16 2.57
C THR A 249 -28.83 14.62 1.44
N ASP A 250 -29.35 13.42 1.61
CA ASP A 250 -30.34 12.81 0.75
C ASP A 250 -31.69 12.71 1.48
N THR A 251 -32.78 12.53 0.75
CA THR A 251 -34.11 12.29 1.33
C THR A 251 -34.55 10.87 0.96
N VAL A 252 -34.64 10.00 1.95
CA VAL A 252 -35.22 8.66 1.78
C VAL A 252 -36.70 8.73 2.10
N ILE A 253 -37.53 8.27 1.17
CA ILE A 253 -38.98 8.14 1.37
C ILE A 253 -39.25 6.70 1.82
N SER A 254 -39.84 6.55 3.00
CA SER A 254 -40.38 5.30 3.52
C SER A 254 -41.88 5.45 3.77
N TYR A 255 -42.56 4.35 4.10
CA TYR A 255 -43.99 4.36 4.45
C TYR A 255 -44.16 3.83 5.88
N ASP A 256 -45.00 4.48 6.68
CA ASP A 256 -45.37 3.98 8.02
C ASP A 256 -46.37 2.82 7.94
N GLU A 257 -46.79 2.28 9.10
CA GLU A 257 -47.76 1.16 9.18
C GLU A 257 -49.14 1.53 8.61
N GLU A 258 -49.45 2.81 8.49
CA GLU A 258 -50.69 3.36 7.92
C GLU A 258 -50.52 3.74 6.44
N ASN A 259 -49.36 3.44 5.84
CA ASN A 259 -48.99 3.72 4.46
C ASN A 259 -48.86 5.23 4.14
N ASN A 260 -48.58 6.07 5.14
CA ASN A 260 -48.24 7.48 4.93
C ASN A 260 -46.75 7.63 4.58
N GLU A 261 -46.43 8.56 3.67
CA GLU A 261 -45.04 8.88 3.33
C GLU A 261 -44.30 9.52 4.51
N VAL A 262 -43.23 8.86 4.96
CA VAL A 262 -42.27 9.38 5.92
C VAL A 262 -41.00 9.76 5.18
N LYS A 263 -40.67 11.06 5.19
CA LYS A 263 -39.43 11.57 4.58
C LYS A 263 -38.34 11.67 5.63
N THR A 264 -37.32 10.83 5.49
CA THR A 264 -36.16 10.83 6.37
C THR A 264 -34.99 11.51 5.67
N LEU A 265 -34.46 12.58 6.28
CA LEU A 265 -33.21 13.18 5.82
C LEU A 265 -32.05 12.28 6.25
N VAL A 266 -31.31 11.74 5.28
CA VAL A 266 -30.13 10.92 5.50
C VAL A 266 -28.91 11.74 5.17
N LYS A 267 -28.08 11.99 6.19
CA LYS A 267 -26.78 12.63 6.00
C LYS A 267 -25.74 11.56 5.70
N ASN A 268 -25.19 11.60 4.49
CA ASN A 268 -24.07 10.77 4.10
C ASN A 268 -22.80 11.58 4.30
N GLU A 269 -21.88 11.12 5.14
CA GLU A 269 -20.57 11.73 5.32
C GLU A 269 -19.50 10.66 5.13
N VAL A 270 -18.50 10.96 4.31
CA VAL A 270 -17.36 10.07 4.14
C VAL A 270 -16.44 10.26 5.32
N THR A 271 -16.24 9.20 6.12
CA THR A 271 -15.41 9.27 7.34
C THR A 271 -14.30 8.23 7.33
N ALA A 272 -13.25 8.47 8.12
CA ALA A 272 -12.16 7.50 8.29
C ALA A 272 -12.60 6.13 8.86
N LYS A 273 -13.82 6.02 9.40
CA LYS A 273 -14.39 4.73 9.81
C LYS A 273 -14.65 3.83 8.61
N GLU A 274 -15.09 4.41 7.50
CA GLU A 274 -15.42 3.70 6.27
C GLU A 274 -14.21 3.41 5.39
N PHE A 275 -13.06 4.02 5.71
CA PHE A 275 -11.81 3.88 4.98
C PHE A 275 -11.20 2.49 5.19
N GLY A 276 -11.34 1.63 4.17
CA GLY A 276 -10.98 0.21 4.26
C GLY A 276 -9.87 -0.24 3.33
N ARG A 277 -9.54 0.55 2.29
CA ARG A 277 -8.54 0.18 1.28
C ARG A 277 -7.82 1.39 0.73
N LEU A 278 -6.52 1.26 0.51
CA LEU A 278 -5.69 2.27 -0.13
C LEU A 278 -4.98 1.65 -1.34
N LYS A 279 -5.17 2.24 -2.52
CA LYS A 279 -4.33 1.90 -3.69
C LYS A 279 -3.15 2.84 -3.79
N PHE A 280 -2.08 2.36 -4.40
CA PHE A 280 -0.84 3.09 -4.60
C PHE A 280 -0.41 2.96 -6.05
N GLY A 281 -0.07 4.07 -6.70
CA GLY A 281 0.80 4.05 -7.89
C GLY A 281 2.24 4.12 -7.44
N GLU A 282 3.06 3.13 -7.78
CA GLU A 282 4.37 2.92 -7.18
C GLU A 282 5.46 2.58 -8.19
N LYS A 283 6.67 3.02 -7.88
CA LYS A 283 7.92 2.55 -8.47
C LYS A 283 8.63 1.68 -7.44
N TRP A 284 9.05 0.49 -7.83
CA TRP A 284 9.72 -0.46 -6.96
C TRP A 284 11.16 -0.67 -7.40
N GLU A 285 12.07 -0.60 -6.44
CA GLU A 285 13.50 -0.73 -6.64
C GLU A 285 14.12 -1.52 -5.50
N TYR A 286 15.19 -2.26 -5.77
CA TYR A 286 15.90 -2.97 -4.70
C TYR A 286 17.41 -3.08 -4.95
N THR A 287 18.16 -3.29 -3.89
CA THR A 287 19.60 -3.60 -3.91
C THR A 287 19.80 -5.04 -3.46
N LYS A 288 20.85 -5.73 -3.94
CA LYS A 288 21.13 -7.11 -3.53
C LYS A 288 22.03 -7.22 -2.29
N ALA A 289 22.93 -6.24 -2.08
CA ALA A 289 23.90 -6.26 -1.00
C ALA A 289 24.26 -4.82 -0.55
N PRO A 290 23.80 -4.35 0.62
CA PRO A 290 22.79 -5.00 1.47
C PRO A 290 21.43 -5.07 0.76
N PHE A 291 20.55 -5.98 1.19
CA PHE A 291 19.19 -6.02 0.66
C PHE A 291 18.39 -4.82 1.18
N THR A 292 17.99 -3.92 0.29
CA THR A 292 17.05 -2.85 0.59
C THR A 292 15.97 -2.86 -0.46
N PHE A 293 14.73 -2.62 -0.06
CA PHE A 293 13.61 -2.49 -0.98
C PHE A 293 12.98 -1.11 -0.83
N ARG A 294 12.82 -0.40 -1.94
CA ARG A 294 12.24 0.95 -1.99
C ARG A 294 10.93 0.90 -2.76
N LYS A 295 9.87 1.40 -2.13
CA LYS A 295 8.61 1.74 -2.77
C LYS A 295 8.44 3.25 -2.80
N THR A 296 8.59 3.83 -3.97
CA THR A 296 8.32 5.25 -4.18
C THR A 296 6.85 5.41 -4.52
N VAL A 297 6.08 6.01 -3.60
CA VAL A 297 4.64 6.27 -3.80
C VAL A 297 4.47 7.52 -4.64
N MET A 298 4.06 7.33 -5.89
CA MET A 298 3.82 8.38 -6.88
C MET A 298 2.36 8.85 -6.85
N ALA A 299 1.44 7.99 -6.42
CA ALA A 299 0.03 8.30 -6.32
C ALA A 299 -0.68 7.47 -5.25
N VAL A 300 -1.78 7.98 -4.72
CA VAL A 300 -2.66 7.25 -3.78
C VAL A 300 -4.13 7.39 -4.18
N ASN A 301 -4.91 6.34 -3.94
CA ASN A 301 -6.36 6.37 -4.12
C ASN A 301 -7.05 5.72 -2.91
N PRO A 302 -7.61 6.52 -1.98
CA PRO A 302 -8.35 5.97 -0.87
C PRO A 302 -9.72 5.46 -1.31
N SER A 303 -10.13 4.34 -0.74
CA SER A 303 -11.43 3.73 -0.98
C SER A 303 -12.18 3.46 0.31
N ILE A 304 -13.50 3.65 0.28
CA ILE A 304 -14.40 3.24 1.36
C ILE A 304 -15.00 1.87 1.05
N TYR A 305 -15.30 1.08 2.08
CA TYR A 305 -16.08 -0.13 1.89
C TYR A 305 -17.53 0.20 1.53
N ILE A 306 -18.17 -0.69 0.77
CA ILE A 306 -19.59 -0.64 0.44
C ILE A 306 -20.23 -1.93 0.92
N PHE A 307 -21.22 -1.81 1.82
CA PHE A 307 -22.00 -2.93 2.30
C PHE A 307 -23.32 -3.06 1.54
N ASP A 308 -23.79 -4.29 1.41
CA ASP A 308 -25.18 -4.56 1.04
C ASP A 308 -26.10 -4.12 2.18
N SER A 309 -27.08 -3.26 1.88
CA SER A 309 -27.98 -2.70 2.89
C SER A 309 -28.92 -3.73 3.51
N TYR A 310 -29.18 -4.86 2.84
CA TYR A 310 -30.10 -5.89 3.33
C TYR A 310 -29.38 -6.99 4.11
N TYR A 311 -28.21 -7.42 3.63
CA TYR A 311 -27.49 -8.56 4.21
C TYR A 311 -26.30 -8.16 5.09
N GLY A 312 -25.88 -6.89 5.07
CA GLY A 312 -24.70 -6.44 5.82
C GLY A 312 -23.38 -7.02 5.30
N VAL A 313 -23.38 -7.57 4.09
CA VAL A 313 -22.21 -8.23 3.47
C VAL A 313 -21.39 -7.21 2.69
N LEU A 314 -20.07 -7.27 2.80
CA LEU A 314 -19.16 -6.42 2.03
C LEU A 314 -19.33 -6.70 0.52
N ARG A 315 -19.76 -5.69 -0.24
CA ARG A 315 -19.89 -5.76 -1.71
C ARG A 315 -18.60 -5.38 -2.43
N GLY A 316 -17.76 -4.57 -1.80
CA GLY A 316 -16.48 -4.16 -2.36
C GLY A 316 -16.03 -2.81 -1.84
N PHE A 317 -15.19 -2.14 -2.63
CA PHE A 317 -14.60 -0.86 -2.28
C PHE A 317 -14.92 0.17 -3.35
N LYS A 318 -15.40 1.35 -2.93
CA LYS A 318 -15.61 2.49 -3.81
C LYS A 318 -14.37 3.39 -3.77
N PRO A 319 -13.59 3.49 -4.86
CA PRO A 319 -12.52 4.47 -4.94
C PRO A 319 -13.11 5.87 -4.89
N LEU A 320 -12.46 6.78 -4.15
CA LEU A 320 -12.94 8.15 -4.01
C LEU A 320 -12.31 9.06 -5.06
N PHE A 321 -10.98 9.17 -5.05
CA PHE A 321 -10.20 10.01 -5.95
C PHE A 321 -8.74 9.59 -5.93
N TRP A 322 -7.99 9.91 -6.97
CA TRP A 322 -6.52 9.85 -6.95
C TRP A 322 -5.93 11.16 -6.47
N VAL A 323 -4.83 11.07 -5.73
CA VAL A 323 -3.89 12.18 -5.48
C VAL A 323 -2.56 11.77 -6.08
N ILE A 324 -1.99 12.67 -6.89
CA ILE A 324 -0.76 12.41 -7.64
C ILE A 324 0.36 13.30 -7.12
N PHE A 325 1.48 12.68 -6.77
CA PHE A 325 2.68 13.34 -6.23
C PHE A 325 3.82 13.43 -7.25
N ASP A 326 3.70 12.70 -8.35
CA ASP A 326 4.68 12.64 -9.44
C ASP A 326 4.01 13.03 -10.76
N GLU A 327 4.45 14.14 -11.37
CA GLU A 327 3.87 14.64 -12.62
C GLU A 327 4.15 13.72 -13.81
N ASP A 328 5.27 13.00 -13.81
CA ASP A 328 5.59 12.06 -14.89
C ASP A 328 4.72 10.82 -14.79
N TYR A 329 4.34 10.41 -13.57
CA TYR A 329 3.30 9.41 -13.36
C TYR A 329 1.95 9.88 -13.92
N LEU A 330 1.53 11.13 -13.67
CA LEU A 330 0.27 11.65 -14.24
C LEU A 330 0.28 11.58 -15.77
N LYS A 331 1.36 12.03 -16.41
CA LYS A 331 1.51 11.99 -17.87
C LYS A 331 1.48 10.56 -18.43
N LEU A 332 2.02 9.59 -17.68
CA LEU A 332 1.99 8.19 -18.05
C LEU A 332 0.57 7.61 -18.02
N MET A 333 -0.22 8.00 -17.02
CA MET A 333 -1.55 7.44 -16.77
C MET A 333 -2.68 8.13 -17.54
N GLN A 334 -2.49 9.39 -17.96
CA GLN A 334 -3.49 10.08 -18.77
C GLN A 334 -3.60 9.45 -20.17
N PRO A 335 -4.82 9.31 -20.72
CA PRO A 335 -5.00 8.87 -22.09
C PRO A 335 -4.22 9.80 -23.02
N LYS A 336 -3.33 9.25 -23.84
CA LYS A 336 -2.76 10.03 -24.94
C LYS A 336 -3.90 10.35 -25.89
N ASN A 337 -4.24 11.63 -26.05
CA ASN A 337 -5.17 12.03 -27.11
C ASN A 337 -4.65 11.44 -28.43
N PRO A 338 -5.48 10.71 -29.20
CA PRO A 338 -5.07 10.30 -30.53
C PRO A 338 -4.79 11.57 -31.33
N ALA A 339 -3.55 11.68 -31.81
CA ALA A 339 -3.09 12.77 -32.66
C ALA A 339 -3.75 12.71 -34.05
#